data_AF-A0A1R3SZ66-F1
#
_entry.id   AF-A0A1R3SZ66-F1
#
_cell.length_a   1.000
_cell.length_b   1.000
_cell.length_c   1.000
_cell.angle_alpha   90.00
_cell.angle_beta   90.00
_cell.angle_gamma   90.00
#
_symmetry.space_group_name_H-M   'P 1'
#
loop_
_entity.id
_entity.type
_entity.pdbx_description
1 polymer ?
#
loop_
_entity_poly.entity_id
_entity_poly.type
_entity_poly.pdbx_seq_one_letter_code
_entity_poly.pdbx_strand_id
1 'polypeptide(L)'
;MRHIEKKNSPEVFQDFILKNSPAVWDDIHKSQLRIYEDICEVLLKEQNNLCGYTELPLNNKHIDHYHKRVLYPEKCFCWDNLIMATLDDDFGARYKDKQINRKEIYNEIFNPVVDNRKHSVNPVLF
;
A
#
# COMPACT_ATOMS: atom_id res chain seq x y z
N MET A 1 10.31 -6.47 -8.37
CA MET A 1 8.98 -6.26 -7.77
C MET A 1 7.89 -6.93 -8.59
N ARG A 2 7.27 -8.00 -8.07
CA ARG A 2 6.24 -8.81 -8.73
C ARG A 2 4.93 -8.03 -8.80
N HIS A 3 4.08 -8.38 -9.76
CA HIS A 3 2.73 -7.88 -9.79
C HIS A 3 1.95 -8.48 -8.60
N ILE A 4 1.31 -7.61 -7.81
CA ILE A 4 0.42 -7.98 -6.71
C ILE A 4 -0.98 -8.10 -7.31
N GLU A 5 -1.50 -9.31 -7.33
CA GLU A 5 -2.88 -9.57 -7.74
C GLU A 5 -3.82 -9.17 -6.61
N LYS A 6 -4.38 -7.95 -6.71
CA LYS A 6 -5.40 -7.47 -5.77
C LYS A 6 -6.68 -8.29 -5.91
N LYS A 7 -7.24 -8.63 -4.76
CA LYS A 7 -8.59 -9.19 -4.63
C LYS A 7 -9.55 -8.08 -4.24
N ASN A 8 -10.82 -8.42 -4.07
CA ASN A 8 -11.78 -7.52 -3.45
C ASN A 8 -11.31 -7.18 -2.03
N SER A 9 -11.45 -5.90 -1.64
CA SER A 9 -11.23 -5.50 -0.26
C SER A 9 -12.20 -6.21 0.69
N PRO A 10 -11.87 -6.37 1.97
CA PRO A 10 -12.81 -6.90 2.97
C PRO A 10 -14.15 -6.13 2.94
N GLU A 11 -15.28 -6.84 3.03
CA GLU A 11 -16.61 -6.22 3.08
C GLU A 11 -16.72 -5.24 4.26
N VAL A 12 -16.17 -5.61 5.42
CA VAL A 12 -16.13 -4.76 6.62
C VAL A 12 -15.42 -3.42 6.39
N PHE A 13 -14.43 -3.38 5.51
CA PHE A 13 -13.72 -2.16 5.14
C PHE A 13 -14.60 -1.27 4.24
N GLN A 14 -15.25 -1.87 3.23
CA GLN A 14 -16.17 -1.14 2.34
C GLN A 14 -17.36 -0.57 3.13
N ASP A 15 -17.98 -1.41 3.96
CA ASP A 15 -19.09 -1.03 4.82
C ASP A 15 -18.72 0.11 5.75
N PHE A 16 -17.52 0.06 6.34
CA PHE A 16 -17.05 1.12 7.23
C PHE A 16 -16.91 2.45 6.48
N ILE A 17 -16.30 2.44 5.28
CA ILE A 17 -16.14 3.64 4.46
C ILE A 17 -17.50 4.23 4.10
N LEU A 18 -18.43 3.40 3.63
CA LEU A 18 -19.76 3.83 3.20
C LEU A 18 -20.59 4.42 4.35
N LYS A 19 -20.56 3.78 5.53
CA LYS A 19 -21.38 4.18 6.68
C LYS A 19 -20.79 5.37 7.44
N ASN A 20 -19.47 5.46 7.55
CA ASN A 20 -18.81 6.42 8.44
C ASN A 20 -18.12 7.56 7.71
N SER A 21 -17.89 7.45 6.40
CA SER A 21 -17.20 8.48 5.59
C SER A 21 -15.91 8.99 6.26
N PRO A 22 -14.94 8.08 6.56
CA PRO A 22 -13.73 8.46 7.29
C PRO A 22 -12.93 9.51 6.52
N ALA A 23 -12.29 10.42 7.24
CA ALA A 23 -11.55 11.53 6.65
C ALA A 23 -10.04 11.25 6.63
N VAL A 24 -9.53 10.54 7.63
CA VAL A 24 -8.11 10.24 7.79
C VAL A 24 -7.88 8.78 8.10
N TRP A 25 -6.73 8.23 7.70
CA TRP A 25 -6.40 6.82 7.94
C TRP A 25 -6.47 6.41 9.43
N ASP A 26 -6.21 7.35 10.33
CA ASP A 26 -6.26 7.10 11.78
C ASP A 26 -7.68 6.72 12.26
N ASP A 27 -8.72 7.12 11.52
CA ASP A 27 -10.12 6.71 11.77
C ASP A 27 -10.30 5.18 11.63
N ILE A 28 -9.38 4.49 10.96
CA ILE A 28 -9.30 3.02 10.90
C ILE A 28 -8.14 2.52 11.76
N HIS A 29 -6.93 2.98 11.48
CA HIS A 29 -5.70 2.43 12.07
C HIS A 29 -5.66 2.52 13.61
N LYS A 30 -6.16 3.62 14.19
CA LYS A 30 -6.15 3.82 15.63
C LYS A 30 -7.50 3.53 16.27
N SER A 31 -8.59 3.70 15.53
CA SER A 31 -9.95 3.66 16.08
C SER A 31 -10.71 2.35 15.80
N GLN A 32 -10.30 1.56 14.80
CA GLN A 32 -11.01 0.36 14.35
C GLN A 32 -10.07 -0.84 14.21
N LEU A 33 -9.52 -1.30 15.34
CA LEU A 33 -8.49 -2.35 15.36
C LEU A 33 -8.89 -3.61 14.57
N ARG A 34 -10.14 -4.09 14.73
CA ARG A 34 -10.62 -5.28 14.01
C ARG A 34 -10.62 -5.09 12.49
N ILE A 35 -11.12 -3.95 12.01
CA ILE A 35 -11.13 -3.62 10.58
C ILE A 35 -9.68 -3.52 10.06
N TYR A 36 -8.80 -2.88 10.84
CA TYR A 36 -7.39 -2.78 10.49
C TYR A 36 -6.70 -4.16 10.38
N GLU A 37 -6.98 -5.07 11.32
CA GLU A 37 -6.48 -6.44 11.30
C GLU A 37 -6.99 -7.23 10.09
N ASP A 38 -8.28 -7.12 9.75
CA ASP A 38 -8.86 -7.76 8.56
C ASP A 38 -8.21 -7.26 7.27
N ILE A 39 -7.95 -5.95 7.16
CA ILE A 39 -7.19 -5.38 6.04
C ILE A 39 -5.78 -6.00 5.98
N CYS A 40 -5.09 -6.06 7.12
CA CYS A 40 -3.74 -6.63 7.18
C CYS A 40 -3.72 -8.07 6.67
N GLU A 41 -4.67 -8.90 7.08
CA GLU A 41 -4.74 -10.29 6.66
C GLU A 41 -4.95 -10.46 5.17
N VAL A 42 -5.85 -9.68 4.56
CA VAL A 42 -6.10 -9.78 3.12
C VAL A 42 -4.88 -9.31 2.33
N LEU A 43 -4.26 -8.19 2.71
CA LEU A 43 -3.04 -7.71 2.05
C LEU A 43 -1.89 -8.72 2.16
N LEU A 44 -1.71 -9.33 3.34
CA LEU A 44 -0.71 -10.39 3.52
C LEU A 44 -0.96 -11.60 2.62
N LYS A 45 -2.22 -12.02 2.45
CA LYS A 45 -2.60 -13.12 1.56
C LYS A 45 -2.37 -12.77 0.08
N GLU A 46 -2.77 -11.58 -0.37
CA GLU A 46 -2.47 -11.07 -1.73
C GLU A 46 -0.96 -11.06 -1.98
N GLN A 47 -0.19 -10.79 -0.93
CA GLN A 47 1.25 -10.63 -1.00
C GLN A 47 2.06 -11.87 -0.59
N ASN A 48 1.44 -13.04 -0.41
CA ASN A 48 2.12 -14.28 -0.01
C ASN A 48 3.03 -14.08 1.23
N ASN A 49 2.63 -13.21 2.16
CA ASN A 49 3.39 -12.81 3.35
C ASN A 49 4.75 -12.12 3.08
N LEU A 50 4.93 -11.54 1.89
CA LEU A 50 6.13 -10.81 1.50
C LEU A 50 5.88 -9.29 1.45
N CYS A 51 6.93 -8.51 1.58
CA CYS A 51 6.91 -7.07 1.37
C CYS A 51 6.49 -6.75 -0.06
N GLY A 52 5.55 -5.82 -0.22
CA GLY A 52 5.01 -5.46 -1.54
C GLY A 52 6.03 -4.78 -2.45
N TYR A 53 7.08 -4.17 -1.89
CA TYR A 53 8.14 -3.51 -2.65
C TYR A 53 9.33 -4.41 -2.92
N THR A 54 9.86 -5.07 -1.87
CA THR A 54 11.11 -5.82 -1.98
C THR A 54 10.94 -7.30 -2.27
N GLU A 55 9.74 -7.86 -2.09
CA GLU A 55 9.47 -9.31 -2.10
C GLU A 55 10.25 -10.10 -1.02
N LEU A 56 10.90 -9.41 -0.08
CA LEU A 56 11.54 -10.02 1.08
C LEU A 56 10.50 -10.32 2.17
N PRO A 57 10.80 -11.23 3.11
CA PRO A 57 10.00 -11.38 4.32
C PRO A 57 9.78 -10.03 5.02
N LEU A 58 8.56 -9.80 5.48
CA LEU A 58 8.22 -8.57 6.19
C LEU A 58 8.95 -8.50 7.53
N ASN A 59 9.62 -7.39 7.78
CA ASN A 59 10.08 -6.97 9.10
C ASN A 59 9.36 -5.66 9.45
N ASN A 60 8.92 -5.47 10.68
CA ASN A 60 8.17 -4.27 11.09
C ASN A 60 7.03 -3.90 10.11
N LYS A 61 6.04 -4.81 9.99
CA LYS A 61 4.96 -4.74 8.99
C LYS A 61 4.13 -3.45 9.10
N HIS A 62 3.78 -2.87 7.96
CA HIS A 62 3.01 -1.63 7.86
C HIS A 62 2.10 -1.66 6.64
N ILE A 63 0.87 -1.13 6.76
CA ILE A 63 0.05 -0.82 5.59
C ILE A 63 0.52 0.52 5.06
N ASP A 64 1.21 0.46 3.94
CA ASP A 64 1.66 1.62 3.20
C ASP A 64 0.65 2.04 2.12
N HIS A 65 0.62 3.34 1.84
CA HIS A 65 -0.09 3.89 0.69
C HIS A 65 0.92 4.07 -0.45
N TYR A 66 0.77 3.35 -1.57
CA TYR A 66 1.67 3.49 -2.72
C TYR A 66 1.80 4.97 -3.11
N HIS A 67 0.66 5.60 -3.43
CA HIS A 67 0.52 7.04 -3.51
C HIS A 67 0.35 7.62 -2.10
N LYS A 68 1.37 8.33 -1.63
CA LYS A 68 1.40 8.85 -0.26
C LYS A 68 0.29 9.87 -0.03
N ARG A 69 -0.37 9.76 1.13
CA ARG A 69 -1.58 10.50 1.50
C ARG A 69 -1.47 12.02 1.37
N VAL A 70 -0.30 12.59 1.64
CA VAL A 70 -0.07 14.04 1.52
C VAL A 70 -0.21 14.53 0.08
N LEU A 71 0.14 13.70 -0.91
CA LEU A 71 0.04 14.05 -2.32
C LEU A 71 -1.30 13.60 -2.95
N TYR A 72 -1.87 12.49 -2.46
CA TYR A 72 -3.09 11.89 -3.00
C TYR A 72 -4.08 11.54 -1.87
N PRO A 73 -4.64 12.55 -1.17
CA PRO A 73 -5.59 12.32 -0.08
C PRO A 73 -6.83 11.54 -0.53
N GLU A 74 -7.26 11.73 -1.78
CA GLU A 74 -8.38 11.02 -2.40
C GLU A 74 -8.14 9.51 -2.56
N LYS A 75 -6.88 9.06 -2.53
CA LYS A 75 -6.49 7.65 -2.60
C LYS A 75 -6.29 7.00 -1.22
N CYS A 76 -6.57 7.70 -0.13
CA CYS A 76 -6.34 7.22 1.24
C CYS A 76 -7.07 5.91 1.56
N PHE A 77 -8.27 5.72 1.00
CA PHE A 77 -9.10 4.53 1.21
C PHE A 77 -9.30 3.69 -0.07
N CYS A 78 -8.50 3.94 -1.10
CA CYS A 78 -8.51 3.15 -2.33
C CYS A 78 -7.76 1.83 -2.09
N TRP A 79 -8.45 0.69 -2.25
CA TRP A 79 -7.88 -0.64 -1.98
C TRP A 79 -6.61 -0.93 -2.78
N ASP A 80 -6.59 -0.54 -4.05
CA ASP A 80 -5.46 -0.72 -4.96
C ASP A 80 -4.27 0.20 -4.62
N ASN A 81 -4.47 1.16 -3.72
CA ASN A 81 -3.41 2.01 -3.18
C ASN A 81 -2.80 1.45 -1.88
N LEU A 82 -3.41 0.42 -1.27
CA LEU A 82 -2.95 -0.17 -0.01
C LEU A 82 -2.07 -1.40 -0.25
N ILE A 83 -0.89 -1.39 0.39
CA ILE A 83 0.14 -2.42 0.24
C ILE A 83 0.72 -2.74 1.62
N MET A 84 0.90 -4.02 1.93
CA MET A 84 1.68 -4.43 3.09
C MET A 84 3.18 -4.29 2.80
N ALA A 85 3.91 -3.51 3.58
CA ALA A 85 5.32 -3.27 3.35
C ALA A 85 6.12 -3.27 4.65
N THR A 86 7.41 -3.54 4.53
CA THR A 86 8.37 -3.34 5.61
C THR A 86 8.55 -1.84 5.83
N LEU A 87 8.40 -1.39 7.08
CA LEU A 87 8.69 -0.01 7.48
C LEU A 87 10.16 0.11 7.87
N ASP A 88 11.01 0.42 6.89
CA ASP A 88 12.47 0.52 7.05
C ASP A 88 13.02 1.78 6.35
N ASP A 89 14.13 2.31 6.86
CA ASP A 89 14.76 3.53 6.39
C ASP A 89 15.56 3.34 5.09
N ASP A 90 16.05 2.12 4.84
CA ASP A 90 16.94 1.75 3.75
C ASP A 90 16.23 0.99 2.61
N PHE A 91 15.04 0.45 2.86
CA PHE A 91 14.18 -0.19 1.84
C PHE A 91 12.70 -0.15 2.22
N GLY A 92 11.81 -0.55 1.30
CA GLY A 92 10.38 -0.65 1.59
C GLY A 92 9.66 0.70 1.73
N ALA A 93 8.67 0.77 2.64
CA ALA A 93 7.68 1.85 2.67
C ALA A 93 8.29 3.23 2.92
N ARG A 94 9.09 3.35 3.98
CA ARG A 94 9.66 4.65 4.37
C ARG A 94 10.79 5.05 3.42
N TYR A 95 11.61 4.11 2.93
CA TYR A 95 12.59 4.39 1.89
C TYR A 95 11.93 4.95 0.62
N LYS A 96 10.87 4.31 0.11
CA LYS A 96 10.06 4.84 -1.01
C LYS A 96 9.61 6.28 -0.73
N ASP A 97 8.97 6.52 0.40
CA ASP A 97 8.40 7.83 0.71
C ASP A 97 9.44 8.95 0.81
N LYS A 98 10.67 8.64 1.25
CA LYS A 98 11.80 9.59 1.23
C LYS A 98 12.18 10.00 -0.19
N GLN A 99 12.07 9.10 -1.16
CA GLN A 99 12.39 9.41 -2.56
C GLN A 99 11.31 10.26 -3.23
N ILE A 100 10.07 10.23 -2.72
CA ILE A 100 8.92 10.88 -3.36
C ILE A 100 8.70 12.26 -2.76
N ASN A 101 9.21 13.30 -3.40
CA ASN A 101 8.95 14.70 -3.00
C ASN A 101 7.92 15.42 -3.89
N ARG A 102 7.55 14.85 -5.03
CA ARG A 102 6.58 15.40 -6.00
C ARG A 102 5.85 14.27 -6.74
N LYS A 103 4.72 14.60 -7.37
CA LYS A 103 3.82 13.61 -8.01
C LYS A 103 4.46 12.92 -9.22
N GLU A 104 5.32 13.63 -9.94
CA GLU A 104 5.93 13.16 -11.20
C GLU A 104 6.83 11.94 -10.99
N ILE A 105 7.39 11.78 -9.79
CA ILE A 105 8.25 10.64 -9.43
C ILE A 105 7.49 9.31 -9.54
N TYR A 106 6.16 9.32 -9.39
CA TYR A 106 5.35 8.12 -9.59
C TYR A 106 5.39 7.57 -11.02
N ASN A 107 5.82 8.37 -12.00
CA ASN A 107 6.01 7.90 -13.38
C ASN A 107 7.35 7.15 -13.57
N GLU A 108 8.26 7.25 -12.60
CA GLU A 108 9.63 6.71 -12.68
C GLU A 108 9.83 5.46 -11.80
N ILE A 109 8.85 5.15 -10.95
CA ILE A 109 8.94 4.10 -9.95
C ILE A 109 7.91 3.02 -10.23
N PHE A 110 8.25 1.77 -9.98
CA PHE A 110 7.36 0.65 -10.25
C PHE A 110 6.19 0.64 -9.26
N ASN A 111 4.96 0.59 -9.78
CA ASN A 111 3.77 0.30 -9.01
C ASN A 111 3.48 -1.20 -9.01
N PRO A 112 3.67 -1.90 -7.86
CA PRO A 112 3.44 -3.35 -7.81
C PRO A 112 2.00 -3.78 -8.08
N VAL A 113 1.03 -2.88 -7.99
CA VAL A 113 -0.39 -3.20 -8.15
C VAL A 113 -0.89 -3.04 -9.59
N VAL A 114 -0.33 -2.11 -10.37
CA VAL A 114 -0.84 -1.81 -11.73
C VAL A 114 0.20 -2.06 -12.82
N ASP A 115 1.49 -2.00 -12.51
CA ASP A 115 2.52 -2.15 -13.53
C ASP A 115 2.79 -3.61 -13.82
N ASN A 116 2.79 -3.93 -15.12
CA ASN A 116 3.17 -5.24 -15.61
C ASN A 116 4.62 -5.21 -16.11
N ARG A 117 5.50 -6.00 -15.49
CA ARG A 117 6.93 -6.11 -15.88
C ARG A 117 7.17 -6.46 -17.36
N LYS A 118 6.16 -6.95 -18.09
CA LYS A 118 6.28 -7.29 -19.50
C LYS A 118 6.49 -6.07 -20.42
N HIS A 119 6.34 -4.82 -19.93
CA HIS A 119 6.32 -3.63 -20.80
C HIS A 119 7.06 -2.37 -20.32
N SER A 120 7.89 -2.38 -19.29
CA SER A 120 8.48 -1.13 -18.76
C SER A 120 10.00 -1.13 -18.61
N VAL A 121 10.59 -0.07 -19.18
CA VAL A 121 11.95 0.46 -18.98
C VAL A 121 12.32 0.43 -17.50
N ASN A 122 13.51 -0.07 -17.15
CA ASN A 122 14.03 -0.31 -15.78
C ASN A 122 13.57 0.75 -14.75
N PRO A 123 12.46 0.52 -14.03
CA PRO A 123 12.00 1.45 -13.02
C PRO A 123 12.84 1.29 -11.74
N VAL A 124 12.94 2.36 -10.95
CA VAL A 124 13.62 2.29 -9.66
C VAL A 124 12.85 1.32 -8.74
N LEU A 125 13.59 0.37 -8.16
CA LEU A 125 13.07 -0.59 -7.17
C LEU A 125 13.45 -0.13 -5.76
N PHE A 126 12.56 -0.38 -4.80
CA PHE A 126 12.71 -0.05 -3.39
C PHE A 126 12.69 -1.30 -2.52
#